data_AF-A0A0D4CNN3-F1
#
_entry.id   AF-A0A0D4CNN3-F1
#
_cell.length_a   1.000
_cell.length_b   1.000
_cell.length_c   1.000
_cell.angle_alpha   90.00
_cell.angle_beta   90.00
_cell.angle_gamma   90.00
#
_symmetry.space_group_name_H-M   'P 1'
#
loop_
_entity.id
_entity.type
_entity.pdbx_description
1 polymer ?
#
loop_
_entity_poly.entity_id
_entity_poly.type
_entity_poly.pdbx_seq_one_letter_code
_entity_poly.pdbx_strand_id
1 'polypeptide(L)'
;MSNATDAQKQLLDAMHAVAQQEVSRASAPKIEVGTVVQDPAGYDCIVNIQGTEKKCILPEHLHDWIGNGDIVFVTDVQGNGANLVVTGSSGTARKSQSLVINDEDKHKLVGGVTKFEDDNGNLTDNDLTVQ
;
A
#
# COMPACT_ATOMS: atom_id res chain seq x y z
N MET A 1 -46.63 6.04 -35.22
CA MET A 1 -45.53 5.06 -35.13
C MET A 1 -44.41 5.70 -34.32
N SER A 2 -44.20 5.33 -33.05
CA SER A 2 -42.93 5.63 -32.33
C SER A 2 -42.76 4.94 -30.97
N ASN A 3 -43.79 4.27 -30.41
CA ASN A 3 -43.68 3.70 -29.06
C ASN A 3 -42.66 2.55 -28.91
N ALA A 4 -42.32 1.85 -29.99
CA ALA A 4 -41.36 0.74 -29.94
C ALA A 4 -39.92 1.23 -29.72
N THR A 5 -39.57 2.39 -30.29
CA THR A 5 -38.23 2.99 -30.18
C THR A 5 -37.94 3.54 -28.79
N ASP A 6 -38.94 4.12 -28.11
CA ASP A 6 -38.75 4.67 -26.77
C ASP A 6 -38.62 3.57 -25.71
N ALA A 7 -39.40 2.49 -25.83
CA ALA A 7 -39.31 1.33 -24.95
C ALA A 7 -37.97 0.58 -25.11
N GLN A 8 -37.46 0.47 -26.35
CA GLN A 8 -36.14 -0.09 -26.60
C GLN A 8 -35.02 0.79 -26.03
N LYS A 9 -35.18 2.12 -26.09
CA LYS A 9 -34.23 3.07 -25.50
C LYS A 9 -34.18 2.98 -23.98
N GLN A 10 -35.35 2.92 -23.33
CA GLN A 10 -35.44 2.72 -21.88
C GLN A 10 -34.84 1.38 -21.43
N LEU A 11 -35.03 0.32 -22.22
CA LEU A 11 -34.43 -0.98 -21.93
C LEU A 11 -32.89 -0.92 -22.04
N LEU A 12 -32.36 -0.25 -23.07
CA LEU A 12 -30.93 -0.02 -23.25
C LEU A 12 -30.34 0.82 -22.11
N ASP A 13 -31.02 1.87 -21.69
CA ASP A 13 -30.59 2.73 -20.58
C ASP A 13 -30.61 1.95 -19.25
N ALA A 14 -31.61 1.10 -19.03
CA ALA A 14 -31.66 0.22 -17.86
C ALA A 14 -30.53 -0.82 -17.87
N MET A 15 -30.25 -1.43 -19.03
CA MET A 15 -29.12 -2.36 -19.18
C MET A 15 -27.77 -1.67 -18.94
N HIS A 16 -27.61 -0.44 -19.44
CA HIS A 16 -26.43 0.36 -19.17
C HIS A 16 -26.29 0.68 -17.68
N ALA A 17 -27.38 1.08 -17.01
CA ALA A 17 -27.37 1.35 -15.58
C ALA A 17 -27.00 0.10 -14.76
N VAL A 18 -27.55 -1.06 -15.10
CA VAL A 18 -27.20 -2.34 -14.46
C VAL A 18 -25.73 -2.68 -14.71
N ALA A 19 -25.24 -2.58 -15.94
CA ALA A 19 -23.84 -2.83 -16.25
C ALA A 19 -22.90 -1.86 -15.51
N GLN A 20 -23.23 -0.58 -15.42
CA GLN A 20 -22.48 0.42 -14.66
C GLN A 20 -22.46 0.10 -13.16
N GLN A 21 -23.58 -0.41 -12.65
CA GLN A 21 -23.72 -0.80 -11.25
C GLN A 21 -22.97 -2.10 -10.95
N GLU A 22 -22.96 -3.06 -11.86
CA GLU A 22 -22.16 -4.28 -11.73
C GLU A 22 -20.66 -4.00 -11.88
N VAL A 23 -20.26 -3.06 -12.74
CA VAL A 23 -18.86 -2.59 -12.82
C VAL A 23 -18.44 -1.82 -11.57
N SER A 24 -19.33 -1.00 -10.99
CA SER A 24 -19.02 -0.31 -9.72
C SER A 24 -19.05 -1.25 -8.50
N ARG A 25 -19.75 -2.38 -8.60
CA ARG A 25 -19.71 -3.49 -7.63
C ARG A 25 -18.59 -4.49 -7.90
N ALA A 26 -18.03 -4.53 -9.11
CA ALA A 26 -16.89 -5.35 -9.46
C ALA A 26 -15.68 -4.82 -8.69
N SER A 27 -15.49 -5.40 -7.52
CA SER A 27 -14.46 -5.04 -6.58
C SER A 27 -13.12 -5.46 -7.19
N ALA A 28 -12.43 -4.50 -7.80
CA ALA A 28 -11.14 -4.70 -8.45
C ALA A 28 -10.01 -4.45 -7.45
N PRO A 29 -8.86 -5.12 -7.59
CA PRO A 29 -7.71 -4.84 -6.74
C PRO A 29 -7.34 -3.36 -6.79
N LYS A 30 -7.21 -2.74 -5.61
CA LYS A 30 -6.86 -1.31 -5.49
C LYS A 30 -5.53 -1.19 -4.75
N ILE A 31 -4.66 -0.30 -5.23
CA ILE A 31 -3.44 0.06 -4.52
C ILE A 31 -3.65 1.40 -3.83
N GLU A 32 -3.40 1.44 -2.53
CA GLU A 32 -3.38 2.63 -1.70
C GLU A 32 -1.96 2.84 -1.16
N VAL A 33 -1.61 4.08 -0.85
CA VAL A 33 -0.34 4.42 -0.20
C VAL A 33 -0.65 4.92 1.21
N GLY A 34 0.12 4.46 2.18
CA GLY A 34 -0.02 4.89 3.56
C GLY A 34 1.29 4.86 4.31
N THR A 35 1.23 5.33 5.56
CA THR A 35 2.39 5.37 6.45
C THR A 35 2.17 4.39 7.59
N VAL A 36 3.15 3.55 7.86
CA VAL A 36 3.13 2.61 8.98
C VAL A 36 3.12 3.40 10.29
N VAL A 37 2.23 3.05 11.21
CA VAL A 37 1.99 3.83 12.45
C VAL A 37 2.85 3.35 13.62
N GLN A 38 3.22 2.07 13.61
CA GLN A 38 4.01 1.41 14.64
C GLN A 38 4.78 0.24 14.03
N ASP A 39 5.82 -0.25 14.72
CA ASP A 39 6.54 -1.42 14.24
C ASP A 39 5.60 -2.63 14.11
N PRO A 40 5.66 -3.37 12.97
CA PRO A 40 4.81 -4.53 12.75
C PRO A 40 5.02 -5.61 13.82
N ALA A 41 3.95 -6.31 14.18
CA ALA A 41 3.97 -7.42 15.12
C ALA A 41 3.62 -8.73 14.38
N GLY A 42 4.64 -9.46 13.94
CA GLY A 42 4.46 -10.60 13.06
C GLY A 42 3.80 -10.17 11.75
N TYR A 43 2.69 -10.82 11.37
CA TYR A 43 1.96 -10.51 10.13
C TYR A 43 1.05 -9.29 10.24
N ASP A 44 0.92 -8.68 11.42
CA ASP A 44 0.03 -7.53 11.62
C ASP A 44 0.80 -6.22 11.46
N CYS A 45 0.37 -5.39 10.51
CA CYS A 45 0.90 -4.04 10.28
C CYS A 45 -0.24 -3.02 10.28
N ILE A 46 -0.08 -1.93 11.04
CA ILE A 46 -1.06 -0.85 11.09
C ILE A 46 -0.57 0.28 10.19
N VAL A 47 -1.36 0.60 9.16
CA VAL A 47 -1.03 1.62 8.17
C VAL A 47 -2.08 2.72 8.19
N ASN A 48 -1.64 3.96 8.33
CA ASN A 48 -2.49 5.13 8.16
C ASN A 48 -2.62 5.44 6.67
N ILE A 49 -3.83 5.25 6.14
CA ILE A 49 -4.19 5.57 4.76
C ILE A 49 -5.20 6.72 4.81
N GLN A 50 -4.81 7.89 4.30
CA GLN A 50 -5.65 9.09 4.22
C GLN A 50 -6.27 9.52 5.57
N GLY A 51 -5.52 9.38 6.67
CA GLY A 51 -5.97 9.77 8.01
C GLY A 51 -6.76 8.69 8.75
N THR A 52 -6.90 7.49 8.17
CA THR A 52 -7.55 6.34 8.81
C THR A 52 -6.56 5.20 9.00
N GLU A 53 -6.43 4.72 10.22
CA GLU A 53 -5.62 3.54 10.52
C GLU A 53 -6.34 2.28 10.05
N LYS A 54 -5.66 1.49 9.22
CA LYS A 54 -6.14 0.22 8.72
C LYS A 54 -5.19 -0.88 9.12
N LYS A 55 -5.75 -2.03 9.51
CA LYS A 55 -4.99 -3.24 9.76
C LYS A 55 -4.70 -3.92 8.42
N CYS A 56 -3.43 -4.18 8.17
CA CYS A 56 -2.93 -4.78 6.95
C CYS A 56 -2.10 -6.03 7.27
N ILE A 57 -2.12 -7.00 6.36
CA ILE A 57 -1.27 -8.17 6.41
C ILE A 57 0.11 -7.78 5.89
N LEU A 58 1.16 -8.07 6.66
CA LEU A 58 2.55 -7.91 6.26
C LEU A 58 3.15 -9.27 5.90
N PRO A 59 3.46 -9.53 4.62
CA PRO A 59 4.17 -10.74 4.21
C PRO A 59 5.55 -10.87 4.86
N GLU A 60 5.94 -12.09 5.19
CA GLU A 60 7.17 -12.41 5.93
C GLU A 60 8.44 -11.81 5.34
N HIS A 61 8.60 -11.83 4.01
CA HIS A 61 9.76 -11.26 3.34
C HIS A 61 9.91 -9.74 3.49
N LEU A 62 8.91 -9.05 4.05
CA LEU A 62 8.94 -7.60 4.33
C LEU A 62 9.05 -7.30 5.84
N HIS A 63 9.06 -8.33 6.71
CA HIS A 63 9.12 -8.15 8.18
C HIS A 63 10.38 -7.39 8.58
N ASP A 64 11.49 -7.67 7.90
CA ASP A 64 12.77 -7.06 8.27
C ASP A 64 12.93 -5.64 7.71
N TRP A 65 12.07 -5.24 6.77
CA TRP A 65 12.27 -4.05 5.95
C TRP A 65 11.29 -2.93 6.30
N ILE A 66 10.16 -3.28 6.90
CA ILE A 66 9.06 -2.36 7.18
C ILE A 66 8.98 -2.10 8.68
N GLY A 67 9.00 -0.82 9.05
CA GLY A 67 8.87 -0.35 10.42
C GLY A 67 8.02 0.89 10.54
N ASN A 68 7.86 1.34 11.79
CA ASN A 68 7.14 2.56 12.12
C ASN A 68 7.58 3.75 11.25
N GLY A 69 6.68 4.44 10.57
CA GLY A 69 6.99 5.61 9.76
C GLY A 69 7.39 5.31 8.31
N ASP A 70 7.50 4.04 7.90
CA ASP A 70 7.75 3.71 6.50
C ASP A 70 6.52 3.97 5.64
N ILE A 71 6.75 4.44 4.41
CA ILE A 71 5.71 4.68 3.42
C ILE A 71 5.55 3.41 2.60
N VAL A 72 4.37 2.83 2.62
CA VAL A 72 4.10 1.49 2.07
C VAL A 72 2.99 1.51 1.04
N PHE A 73 3.08 0.60 0.08
CA PHE A 73 1.99 0.25 -0.82
C PHE A 73 1.13 -0.81 -0.18
N VAL A 74 -0.17 -0.53 -0.09
CA VAL A 74 -1.19 -1.45 0.42
C VAL A 74 -2.10 -1.83 -0.73
N THR A 75 -2.13 -3.13 -1.04
CA THR A 75 -3.03 -3.67 -2.05
C THR A 75 -4.27 -4.24 -1.35
N ASP A 76 -5.42 -3.66 -1.63
CA ASP A 76 -6.72 -4.28 -1.39
C ASP A 76 -6.94 -5.34 -2.47
N VAL A 77 -6.70 -6.61 -2.12
CA VAL A 77 -6.72 -7.73 -3.08
C VAL A 77 -8.11 -7.95 -3.67
N GLN A 78 -9.15 -7.61 -2.90
CA GLN A 78 -10.54 -7.84 -3.29
C GLN A 78 -11.27 -6.57 -3.68
N GLY A 79 -10.72 -5.37 -3.44
CA GLY A 79 -11.36 -4.09 -3.74
C GLY A 79 -12.52 -3.73 -2.80
N ASN A 80 -12.64 -4.41 -1.67
CA ASN A 80 -13.73 -4.27 -0.70
C ASN A 80 -13.25 -3.86 0.71
N GLY A 81 -11.96 -3.58 0.87
CA GLY A 81 -11.31 -3.19 2.11
C GLY A 81 -11.10 -4.33 3.11
N ALA A 82 -11.51 -5.56 2.81
CA ALA A 82 -11.43 -6.68 3.74
C ALA A 82 -10.03 -7.32 3.79
N ASN A 83 -9.30 -7.31 2.66
CA ASN A 83 -7.99 -7.95 2.53
C ASN A 83 -6.94 -6.96 2.04
N LEU A 84 -6.38 -6.23 3.00
CA LEU A 84 -5.31 -5.26 2.77
C LEU A 84 -3.96 -5.92 3.02
N VAL A 85 -3.11 -5.97 1.99
CA VAL A 85 -1.79 -6.59 2.06
C VAL A 85 -0.74 -5.55 1.74
N VAL A 86 0.29 -5.44 2.57
CA VAL A 86 1.46 -4.61 2.28
C VAL A 86 2.26 -5.30 1.18
N THR A 87 2.46 -4.61 0.05
CA THR A 87 3.13 -5.16 -1.15
C THR A 87 4.49 -4.54 -1.43
N GLY A 88 4.87 -3.51 -0.69
CA GLY A 88 6.20 -2.93 -0.78
C GLY A 88 6.33 -1.65 0.03
N SER A 89 7.56 -1.14 0.09
CA SER A 89 7.90 0.16 0.69
C SER A 89 8.45 1.10 -0.38
N SER A 90 8.14 2.40 -0.27
CA SER A 90 8.63 3.45 -1.16
C SER A 90 9.54 4.47 -0.47
N GLY A 91 9.84 4.28 0.82
CA GLY A 91 10.67 5.19 1.60
C GLY A 91 10.15 5.36 3.02
N THR A 92 10.50 6.48 3.64
CA THR A 92 10.15 6.75 5.04
C THR A 92 9.68 8.19 5.24
N ALA A 93 8.71 8.37 6.14
CA ALA A 93 8.23 9.67 6.62
C ALA A 93 9.03 10.17 7.83
N ARG A 94 9.97 9.35 8.35
CA ARG A 94 10.89 9.73 9.42
C ARG A 94 11.74 10.93 8.99
N LYS A 95 12.05 11.81 9.94
CA LYS A 95 12.93 12.98 9.71
C LYS A 95 14.42 12.65 9.89
N SER A 96 14.74 11.50 10.48
CA SER A 96 16.10 11.00 10.65
C SER A 96 16.68 10.50 9.32
N GLN A 97 18.01 10.40 9.24
CA GLN A 97 18.71 9.92 8.06
C GLN A 97 18.28 8.49 7.73
N SER A 98 17.68 8.28 6.56
CA SER A 98 17.45 6.95 5.99
C SER A 98 18.70 6.49 5.26
N LEU A 99 19.09 5.22 5.40
CA LEU A 99 20.19 4.66 4.64
C LEU A 99 19.84 4.65 3.14
N VAL A 100 20.65 5.35 2.36
CA VAL A 100 20.53 5.41 0.90
C VAL A 100 21.83 4.93 0.29
N ILE A 101 21.74 4.03 -0.68
CA ILE A 101 22.92 3.55 -1.42
C ILE A 101 23.13 4.52 -2.59
N ASN A 102 24.36 4.99 -2.77
CA ASN A 102 24.73 5.75 -3.96
C ASN A 102 24.85 4.78 -5.15
N ASP A 103 23.96 4.90 -6.13
CA ASP A 103 24.05 4.17 -7.39
C ASP A 103 24.81 5.04 -8.40
N GLU A 104 26.12 4.79 -8.53
CA GLU A 104 27.02 5.57 -9.38
C GLU A 104 26.64 5.49 -10.86
N ASP A 105 26.11 4.34 -11.31
CA ASP A 105 25.68 4.12 -12.69
C ASP A 105 24.42 4.92 -13.05
N LYS A 106 23.51 5.08 -12.08
CA LYS A 106 22.26 5.84 -12.25
C LYS A 106 22.36 7.30 -11.80
N HIS A 107 23.52 7.72 -11.30
CA HIS A 107 23.77 9.05 -10.74
C HIS A 107 22.69 9.50 -9.75
N LYS A 108 22.19 8.58 -8.91
CA LYS A 108 21.15 8.89 -7.93
C LYS A 108 21.27 8.03 -6.69
N LEU A 109 20.76 8.55 -5.58
CA LEU A 109 20.57 7.81 -4.35
C LEU A 109 19.39 6.84 -4.53
N VAL A 110 19.58 5.56 -4.23
CA VAL A 110 18.56 4.50 -4.26
C VAL A 110 18.30 4.00 -2.83
N GLY A 111 17.06 3.63 -2.52
CA GLY A 111 16.67 3.22 -1.17
C GLY A 111 17.50 2.03 -0.68
N GLY A 112 18.16 2.19 0.47
CA GLY A 112 18.85 1.12 1.19
C GLY A 112 17.96 0.45 2.22
N VAL A 113 18.46 -0.63 2.82
CA VAL A 113 17.77 -1.35 3.91
C VAL A 113 17.48 -0.37 5.04
N THR A 114 16.22 -0.30 5.46
CA THR A 114 15.73 0.69 6.45
C THR A 114 16.03 0.32 7.90
N LYS A 115 16.50 -0.91 8.17
CA LYS A 115 16.82 -1.42 9.52
C LYS A 115 18.00 -2.40 9.47
N PHE A 116 18.77 -2.44 10.55
CA PHE A 116 19.90 -3.36 10.75
C PHE A 116 19.70 -4.13 12.05
N GLU A 117 20.13 -5.39 12.08
CA GLU A 117 20.08 -6.22 13.29
C GLU A 117 21.13 -5.72 14.29
N ASP A 118 20.71 -5.41 15.52
CA ASP A 118 21.61 -5.13 16.64
C ASP A 118 22.21 -6.42 17.22
N ASP A 119 23.14 -6.29 18.16
CA ASP A 119 23.77 -7.42 18.84
C ASP A 119 22.78 -8.31 19.62
N ASN A 120 21.54 -7.87 19.81
CA ASN A 120 20.46 -8.61 20.49
C ASN A 120 19.44 -9.21 19.52
N GLY A 121 19.64 -9.08 18.21
CA GLY A 121 18.72 -9.58 17.19
C GLY A 121 17.52 -8.67 16.90
N ASN A 122 17.50 -7.45 17.44
CA ASN A 122 16.44 -6.48 17.16
C ASN A 122 16.81 -5.64 15.93
N LEU A 123 15.84 -5.44 15.04
CA LEU A 123 16.01 -4.58 13.88
C LEU A 123 15.85 -3.10 14.26
N THR A 124 16.92 -2.33 14.14
CA THR A 124 17.03 -0.93 14.55
C THR A 124 17.82 -0.11 13.52
N ASP A 125 17.52 1.18 13.42
CA ASP A 125 18.29 2.18 12.66
C ASP A 125 18.97 3.21 13.59
N ASN A 126 18.94 2.98 14.90
CA ASN A 126 19.35 3.96 15.91
C ASN A 126 20.86 4.25 15.96
N ASP A 127 21.71 3.32 15.51
CA ASP A 127 23.17 3.39 15.71
C ASP A 127 23.99 3.64 14.43
N LEU A 128 23.34 3.98 13.32
CA LEU A 128 24.03 4.25 12.06
C LEU A 128 24.72 5.62 12.07
N THR A 129 26.04 5.59 12.23
CA THR A 129 26.90 6.76 12.06
C THR A 129 27.59 6.67 10.70
N VAL A 130 27.18 7.50 9.73
CA VAL A 130 27.90 7.64 8.46
C VAL A 130 29.06 8.61 8.72
N GLN A 131 30.31 8.15 8.60
CA GLN A 131 31.49 9.01 8.52
C GLN A 131 31.73 9.46 7.09
#